data_AF-A0AAW4NTC2-F1
#
_entry.id   AF-A0AAW4NTC2-F1
#
_cell.length_a   1.000
_cell.length_b   1.000
_cell.length_c   1.000
_cell.angle_alpha   90.00
_cell.angle_beta   90.00
_cell.angle_gamma   90.00
#
_symmetry.space_group_name_H-M   'P 1'
#
loop_
_entity.id
_entity.type
_entity.pdbx_description
1 polymer ?
#
loop_
_entity_poly.entity_id
_entity_poly.type
_entity_poly.pdbx_seq_one_letter_code
_entity_poly.pdbx_strand_id
1 'polypeptide(L)'
;QMCIRDRYDAIVKHRRTFYALKYVDYDKHSPSTISFVPPTEAIVEWEKDYDNMCKHFFYGSTLPFDKLLKRIAELQDRIKKTAYV
;
A
#
# COMPACT_ATOMS: atom_id res chain seq x y z
N GLN A 1 2.27 23.40 -11.99
CA GLN A 1 2.43 22.52 -10.80
C GLN A 1 1.72 21.21 -11.13
N MET A 2 2.41 20.06 -11.20
CA MET A 2 1.75 18.76 -11.45
C MET A 2 0.84 18.41 -10.28
N CYS A 3 -0.39 18.00 -10.58
CA CYS A 3 -1.33 17.54 -9.57
C CYS A 3 -0.90 16.15 -9.06
N ILE A 4 -1.50 15.70 -7.95
CA ILE A 4 -1.13 14.43 -7.31
C ILE A 4 -1.40 13.24 -8.26
N ARG A 5 -2.43 13.32 -9.12
CA ARG A 5 -2.75 12.31 -10.14
C ARG A 5 -1.60 12.13 -11.13
N ASP A 6 -1.13 13.22 -11.74
CA ASP A 6 -0.09 13.13 -12.78
C ASP A 6 1.19 12.49 -12.25
N ARG A 7 1.51 12.74 -10.97
CA ARG A 7 2.67 12.14 -10.30
C ARG A 7 2.48 10.66 -10.06
N TYR A 8 1.29 10.25 -9.63
CA TYR A 8 0.96 8.85 -9.42
C TYR A 8 1.04 8.06 -10.74
N ASP A 9 0.41 8.58 -11.80
CA ASP A 9 0.41 7.96 -13.13
C ASP A 9 1.83 7.87 -13.71
N ALA A 10 2.66 8.90 -13.50
CA ALA A 10 4.08 8.88 -13.87
C ALA A 10 4.87 7.77 -13.15
N ILE A 11 4.60 7.54 -11.86
CA ILE A 11 5.23 6.47 -11.08
C ILE A 11 4.81 5.09 -11.61
N VAL A 12 3.51 4.88 -11.85
CA VAL A 12 3.00 3.60 -12.39
C VAL A 12 3.61 3.33 -13.77
N LYS A 13 3.66 4.35 -14.64
CA LYS A 13 4.29 4.24 -15.97
C LYS A 13 5.78 3.93 -15.86
N HIS A 14 6.52 4.62 -15.01
CA HIS A 14 7.93 4.36 -14.78
C HIS A 14 8.16 2.92 -14.31
N ARG A 15 7.41 2.44 -13.32
CA ARG A 15 7.53 1.06 -12.83
C ARG A 15 7.17 0.04 -13.91
N ARG A 16 6.15 0.30 -14.73
CA ARG A 16 5.78 -0.56 -15.86
C ARG A 16 6.90 -0.67 -16.90
N THR A 17 7.61 0.42 -17.17
CA THR A 17 8.69 0.47 -18.16
C THR A 17 10.00 -0.13 -17.63
N PHE A 18 10.41 0.19 -16.41
CA PHE A 18 11.74 -0.15 -15.89
C PHE A 18 11.75 -1.37 -14.95
N TYR A 19 10.61 -1.72 -14.37
CA TYR A 19 10.46 -2.83 -13.43
C TYR A 19 9.37 -3.80 -13.92
N ALA A 20 9.40 -4.18 -15.20
CA ALA A 20 8.44 -5.07 -15.84
C ALA A 20 8.54 -6.53 -15.31
N LEU A 21 8.27 -6.71 -14.02
CA LEU A 21 8.24 -7.99 -13.33
C LEU A 21 7.07 -8.81 -13.85
N LYS A 22 7.34 -10.02 -14.36
CA LYS A 22 6.32 -10.90 -14.97
C LYS A 22 5.15 -11.24 -14.03
N TYR A 23 5.36 -11.13 -12.72
CA TYR A 23 4.36 -11.42 -11.69
C TYR A 23 3.61 -10.18 -11.20
N VAL A 24 3.88 -8.99 -11.75
CA VAL A 24 3.22 -7.74 -11.35
C VAL A 24 2.25 -7.29 -12.43
N ASP A 25 0.97 -7.25 -12.07
CA ASP A 25 -0.08 -6.69 -12.91
C ASP A 25 -0.19 -5.18 -12.64
N TYR A 26 0.39 -4.38 -13.54
CA TYR A 26 0.39 -2.92 -13.41
C TYR A 26 -0.97 -2.27 -13.62
N ASP A 27 -1.93 -2.95 -14.25
CA ASP A 27 -3.28 -2.42 -14.45
C ASP A 27 -4.07 -2.40 -13.12
N LYS A 28 -3.67 -3.23 -12.15
CA LYS A 28 -4.22 -3.21 -10.78
C LYS A 28 -3.71 -2.06 -9.92
N HIS A 29 -2.75 -1.27 -10.39
CA HIS A 29 -2.31 -0.06 -9.70
C HIS A 29 -3.19 1.17 -9.98
N SER A 30 -4.40 1.01 -10.53
CA SER A 30 -5.35 2.13 -10.53
C SER A 30 -5.84 2.42 -9.10
N PRO A 31 -6.11 3.68 -8.72
CA PRO A 31 -6.71 4.02 -7.43
C PRO A 31 -7.97 3.23 -7.09
N SER A 32 -8.82 2.87 -8.06
CA SER A 32 -10.01 2.04 -7.86
C SER A 32 -9.70 0.58 -7.49
N THR A 33 -8.59 0.03 -7.97
CA THR A 33 -8.24 -1.38 -7.83
C THR A 33 -7.10 -1.63 -6.84
N ILE A 34 -6.44 -0.57 -6.37
CA ILE A 34 -5.30 -0.69 -5.46
C ILE A 34 -5.73 -1.43 -4.19
N SER A 35 -4.95 -2.45 -3.82
CA SER A 35 -5.14 -3.21 -2.59
C SER A 35 -3.81 -3.38 -1.91
N PHE A 36 -3.66 -2.77 -0.75
CA PHE A 36 -2.45 -2.88 0.06
C PHE A 36 -2.76 -3.33 1.50
N VAL A 37 -4.03 -3.67 1.77
CA VAL A 37 -4.39 -4.54 2.90
C VAL A 37 -3.99 -5.98 2.54
N PRO A 38 -3.25 -6.68 3.41
CA PRO A 38 -2.85 -8.05 3.15
C PRO A 38 -4.06 -9.00 3.09
N PRO A 39 -3.99 -10.07 2.28
CA PRO A 39 -5.01 -11.11 2.27
C PRO A 39 -5.01 -11.87 3.60
N THR A 40 -6.15 -12.46 3.98
CA THR A 40 -6.37 -13.10 5.29
C THR A 40 -5.30 -14.14 5.61
N GLU A 41 -4.86 -14.90 4.62
CA GLU A 41 -3.87 -15.96 4.75
C GLU A 41 -2.48 -15.42 5.14
N ALA A 42 -2.20 -14.15 4.82
CA ALA A 42 -0.92 -13.50 5.11
C ALA A 42 -0.93 -12.66 6.40
N ILE A 43 -2.09 -12.39 7.00
CA ILE A 43 -2.22 -11.48 8.16
C ILE A 43 -1.33 -11.91 9.32
N VAL A 44 -1.30 -13.21 9.63
CA VAL A 44 -0.51 -13.75 10.76
C VAL A 44 0.98 -13.55 10.55
N GLU A 45 1.48 -13.78 9.33
CA GLU A 45 2.90 -13.60 9.03
C GLU A 45 3.28 -12.12 9.01
N TRP A 46 2.38 -11.24 8.55
CA TRP A 46 2.58 -9.80 8.60
C TRP A 46 2.60 -9.26 10.03
N GLU A 47 1.77 -9.80 10.93
CA GLU A 47 1.78 -9.40 12.34
C GLU A 47 3.12 -9.76 13.00
N LYS A 48 3.63 -10.97 12.75
CA LYS A 48 4.94 -11.41 13.24
C LYS A 48 6.07 -10.54 12.69
N ASP A 49 6.05 -10.23 11.40
CA ASP A 49 7.05 -9.35 10.78
C ASP A 49 6.98 -7.94 11.37
N TYR A 50 5.76 -7.40 11.57
CA TYR A 50 5.55 -6.11 12.21
C TYR A 50 6.08 -6.07 13.65
N ASP A 51 5.84 -7.12 14.44
CA ASP A 51 6.35 -7.25 15.81
C ASP A 51 7.89 -7.29 15.83
N ASN A 52 8.50 -8.04 14.89
CA ASN A 52 9.95 -8.03 14.71
C ASN A 52 10.48 -6.64 14.33
N MET A 53 9.78 -5.91 13.46
CA MET A 53 10.12 -4.53 13.10
C MET A 53 10.04 -3.59 14.31
N CYS A 54 8.98 -3.71 15.12
CA CYS A 54 8.81 -2.92 16.33
C CYS A 54 9.93 -3.16 17.36
N LYS A 55 10.36 -4.42 17.52
CA LYS A 55 11.40 -4.80 18.49
C LYS A 55 12.78 -4.31 18.11
N HIS A 56 13.12 -4.34 16.81
CA HIS A 56 14.52 -4.18 16.38
C HIS A 56 14.78 -2.87 15.62
N PHE A 57 13.76 -2.27 15.01
CA PHE A 57 13.95 -1.17 14.05
C PHE A 57 13.15 0.10 14.37
N PHE A 58 12.02 0.00 15.07
CA PHE A 58 11.22 1.18 15.42
C PHE A 58 11.62 1.73 16.78
N TYR A 59 11.80 3.05 16.83
CA TYR A 59 12.09 3.77 18.06
C TYR A 59 10.85 4.54 18.51
N GLY A 60 10.55 4.50 19.81
CA GLY A 60 9.40 5.17 20.41
C GLY A 60 8.13 4.31 20.40
N SER A 61 6.98 4.96 20.59
CA SER A 61 5.69 4.28 20.67
C SER A 61 5.22 3.80 19.29
N THR A 62 4.89 2.52 19.20
CA THR A 62 4.31 1.90 18.00
C THR A 62 2.80 1.72 18.15
N LEU A 63 2.12 1.59 17.02
CA LEU A 63 0.68 1.36 17.00
C LEU A 63 0.41 -0.14 17.07
N PRO A 64 -0.55 -0.62 17.89
CA PRO A 64 -0.99 -2.01 17.83
C PRO A 64 -1.36 -2.44 16.40
N PHE A 65 -1.02 -3.68 16.03
CA PHE A 65 -1.12 -4.16 14.65
C PHE A 65 -2.55 -4.09 14.10
N ASP A 66 -3.56 -4.40 14.91
CA ASP A 66 -4.98 -4.28 14.58
C ASP A 66 -5.36 -2.83 14.21
N LYS A 67 -4.88 -1.85 14.99
CA LYS A 67 -5.10 -0.43 14.74
C LYS A 67 -4.36 0.05 13.51
N LEU A 68 -3.15 -0.48 13.26
CA LEU A 68 -2.40 -0.22 12.05
C LEU A 68 -3.15 -0.73 10.81
N LEU A 69 -3.63 -1.97 10.82
CA LEU A 69 -4.42 -2.53 9.73
C LEU A 69 -5.67 -1.71 9.46
N LYS A 70 -6.38 -1.26 10.52
CA LYS A 70 -7.54 -0.38 10.37
C LYS A 70 -7.17 0.95 9.68
N ARG A 71 -6.08 1.59 10.11
CA ARG A 71 -5.54 2.83 9.49
C ARG A 71 -5.18 2.62 8.01
N ILE A 72 -4.58 1.48 7.68
CA ILE A 72 -4.23 1.09 6.31
C ILE A 72 -5.49 0.93 5.46
N ALA A 73 -6.52 0.24 5.97
CA ALA A 73 -7.80 0.08 5.29
C ALA A 73 -8.52 1.42 5.06
N GLU A 74 -8.55 2.30 6.06
CA GLU A 74 -9.11 3.66 5.94
C GLU A 74 -8.39 4.48 4.86
N LEU A 75 -7.04 4.38 4.80
CA LEU A 75 -6.26 5.03 3.75
C LEU A 75 -6.58 4.47 2.37
N GLN A 76 -6.72 3.14 2.24
CA GLN A 76 -7.09 2.49 0.99
C GLN A 76 -8.45 3.00 0.49
N ASP A 77 -9.43 3.07 1.38
CA ASP A 77 -10.77 3.56 1.04
C ASP A 77 -10.75 5.02 0.60
N ARG A 78 -9.93 5.87 1.25
CA ARG A 78 -9.75 7.26 0.83
C ARG A 78 -9.14 7.36 -0.56
N ILE A 79 -8.15 6.52 -0.88
CA ILE A 79 -7.53 6.48 -2.21
C ILE A 79 -8.55 6.03 -3.26
N LYS A 80 -9.31 4.96 -2.97
CA LYS A 80 -10.39 4.47 -3.85
C LYS A 80 -11.50 5.50 -4.09
N LYS A 81 -11.80 6.34 -3.09
CA LYS A 81 -12.79 7.43 -3.15
C LYS A 81 -12.26 8.72 -3.75
N THR A 82 -10.95 8.84 -3.99
CA THR A 82 -10.39 10.02 -4.64
C THR A 82 -10.83 9.95 -6.10
N ALA A 83 -11.84 10.76 -6.42
CA ALA A 83 -12.68 10.63 -7.60
C ALA A 83 -11.89 10.36 -8.89
N TYR A 84 -12.15 9.20 -9.50
CA TYR A 84 -11.96 9.00 -10.93
C TYR A 84 -13.18 9.62 -11.63
N VAL A 85 -13.10 10.93 -11.87
CA VAL A 85 -13.85 11.58 -12.96
C VAL A 85 -12.84 11.93 -14.03
#